data_AF-A0A4V1SEG4-F1
#
_entry.id   AF-A0A4V1SEG4-F1
#
_cell.length_a   1.000
_cell.length_b   1.000
_cell.length_c   1.000
_cell.angle_alpha   90.00
_cell.angle_beta   90.00
_cell.angle_gamma   90.00
#
_symmetry.space_group_name_H-M   'P 1'
#
loop_
_entity.id
_entity.type
_entity.pdbx_description
1 polymer ?
#
loop_
_entity_poly.entity_id
_entity_poly.type
_entity_poly.pdbx_seq_one_letter_code
_entity_poly.pdbx_strand_id
1 'polypeptide(L)'
;MMLILLTVTAVGLLSLATVSLRSTGQGEAAARAKANARLALMIAIGDLQAAAGPDTRITATASVLDGTDASKTNIVGVWESRKFDSSNLPTAESYSQSDKSSNFKKWLVSHPEPESTLNQEFAESGPLAEDQRVALVPEFKTASGTIDPVWGGLVPLKGKLPGSYAYTVLDEGVKARIDAGFRPPEGDRVGDVAASLGTGVRPDIARIPGLEKIDWKAADLSLADNLLHKVGSHATGGLLLKSLGGLSGDYSPLYHDTTTTALGLFTDVANGGLKQDMNSILNGSTLPSAYSGLNARLYSAHLGYPVVSDAVSGQGEPSWAQIFNFASAYK
;
A
#
# COMPACT_ATOMS: atom_id res chain seq x y z
N MET A 1 -16.81 13.69 -69.44
CA MET A 1 -15.81 14.14 -68.45
C MET A 1 -16.42 14.76 -67.20
N MET A 2 -17.42 15.66 -67.29
CA MET A 2 -18.10 16.25 -66.13
C MET A 2 -18.71 15.24 -65.14
N LEU A 3 -19.34 14.17 -65.63
CA LEU A 3 -19.92 13.10 -64.78
C LEU A 3 -18.87 12.31 -63.98
N ILE A 4 -17.69 12.11 -64.54
CA ILE A 4 -16.58 11.38 -63.87
C ILE A 4 -15.96 12.25 -62.77
N LEU A 5 -15.86 13.56 -63.01
CA LEU A 5 -15.38 14.49 -62.00
C LEU A 5 -16.33 14.55 -60.81
N LEU A 6 -17.65 14.60 -61.08
CA LEU A 6 -18.69 14.62 -60.05
C LEU A 6 -18.73 13.33 -59.23
N THR A 7 -18.53 12.17 -59.87
CA THR A 7 -18.53 10.89 -59.16
C THR A 7 -17.29 10.73 -58.28
N VAL A 8 -16.11 11.18 -58.76
CA VAL A 8 -14.87 11.16 -57.96
C VAL A 8 -14.97 12.10 -56.76
N THR A 9 -15.53 13.29 -56.92
CA THR A 9 -15.73 14.22 -55.78
C THR A 9 -16.78 13.68 -54.80
N ALA A 10 -17.87 13.08 -55.27
CA ALA A 10 -18.87 12.46 -54.40
C ALA A 10 -18.30 11.29 -53.59
N VAL A 11 -17.49 10.42 -54.21
CA VAL A 11 -16.81 9.31 -53.52
C VAL A 11 -15.79 9.83 -52.51
N GLY A 12 -15.03 10.88 -52.86
CA GLY A 12 -14.10 11.53 -51.94
C GLY A 12 -14.79 12.10 -50.70
N LEU A 13 -15.92 12.80 -50.89
CA LEU A 13 -16.72 13.36 -49.79
C LEU A 13 -17.37 12.27 -48.93
N LEU A 14 -17.84 11.18 -49.53
CA LEU A 14 -18.40 10.03 -48.80
C LEU A 14 -17.33 9.31 -47.96
N SER A 15 -16.12 9.17 -48.50
CA SER A 15 -14.98 8.60 -47.77
C SER A 15 -14.63 9.46 -46.56
N LEU A 16 -14.55 10.79 -46.75
CA LEU A 16 -14.29 11.73 -45.66
C LEU A 16 -15.40 11.72 -44.60
N ALA A 17 -16.67 11.67 -45.02
CA ALA A 17 -17.80 11.54 -44.10
C ALA A 17 -17.74 10.25 -43.29
N THR A 18 -17.36 9.13 -43.91
CA THR A 18 -17.20 7.83 -43.23
C THR A 18 -16.03 7.85 -42.22
N VAL A 19 -14.91 8.50 -42.57
CA VAL A 19 -13.77 8.69 -41.66
C VAL A 19 -14.17 9.59 -40.49
N SER A 20 -14.87 10.69 -40.75
CA SER A 20 -15.37 11.61 -39.73
C SER A 20 -16.34 10.91 -38.77
N LEU A 21 -17.31 10.15 -39.30
CA LEU A 21 -18.25 9.36 -38.48
C LEU A 21 -17.53 8.33 -37.59
N ARG A 22 -16.50 7.63 -38.12
CA ARG A 22 -15.69 6.71 -37.31
C ARG A 22 -14.91 7.44 -36.22
N SER A 23 -14.32 8.60 -36.54
CA SER A 23 -13.60 9.43 -35.56
C SER A 23 -14.52 9.93 -34.45
N THR A 24 -15.73 10.41 -34.79
CA THR A 24 -16.74 10.83 -33.81
C THR A 24 -17.19 9.66 -32.93
N GLY A 25 -17.47 8.49 -33.51
CA GLY A 25 -17.84 7.30 -32.75
C GLY A 25 -16.75 6.84 -31.77
N GLN A 26 -15.47 6.90 -32.18
CA GLN A 26 -14.33 6.63 -31.29
C GLN A 26 -14.21 7.67 -30.17
N GLY A 27 -14.42 8.96 -30.49
CA GLY A 27 -14.43 10.02 -29.49
C GLY A 27 -15.52 9.84 -28.44
N GLU A 28 -16.72 9.44 -28.87
CA GLU A 28 -17.83 9.13 -27.98
C GLU A 28 -17.53 7.91 -27.08
N ALA A 29 -16.99 6.83 -27.65
CA ALA A 29 -16.60 5.64 -26.89
C ALA A 29 -15.53 5.96 -25.83
N ALA A 30 -14.51 6.74 -26.20
CA ALA A 30 -13.45 7.17 -25.27
C ALA A 30 -14.01 8.07 -24.15
N ALA A 31 -14.91 9.00 -24.49
CA ALA A 31 -15.57 9.86 -23.50
C ALA A 31 -16.42 9.04 -22.51
N ARG A 32 -17.15 8.03 -23.00
CA ARG A 32 -17.93 7.11 -22.17
C ARG A 32 -17.02 6.26 -21.26
N ALA A 33 -15.93 5.70 -21.79
CA ALA A 33 -14.96 4.93 -21.01
C ALA A 33 -14.35 5.78 -19.87
N LYS A 34 -13.99 7.04 -20.17
CA LYS A 34 -13.47 7.98 -19.16
C LYS A 34 -14.51 8.33 -18.10
N ALA A 35 -15.78 8.49 -18.48
CA ALA A 35 -16.87 8.72 -17.54
C ALA A 35 -17.08 7.51 -16.61
N ASN A 36 -17.06 6.29 -17.16
CA ASN A 36 -17.16 5.05 -16.37
C ASN A 36 -15.96 4.88 -15.43
N ALA A 37 -14.75 5.19 -15.89
CA ALA A 37 -13.55 5.15 -15.04
C ALA A 37 -13.62 6.18 -13.89
N ARG A 38 -14.15 7.38 -14.14
CA ARG A 38 -14.37 8.39 -13.09
C ARG A 38 -15.40 7.92 -12.06
N LEU A 39 -16.48 7.29 -12.52
CA LEU A 39 -17.47 6.68 -11.63
C LEU A 39 -16.83 5.54 -10.81
N ALA A 40 -16.04 4.67 -11.45
CA ALA A 40 -15.31 3.61 -10.78
C ALA A 40 -14.41 4.15 -9.67
N LEU A 41 -13.68 5.24 -9.94
CA LEU A 41 -12.83 5.90 -8.95
C LEU A 41 -13.64 6.46 -7.77
N MET A 42 -14.80 7.09 -8.02
CA MET A 42 -15.67 7.58 -6.96
C MET A 42 -16.20 6.44 -6.09
N ILE A 43 -16.59 5.32 -6.70
CA ILE A 43 -17.03 4.11 -5.99
C ILE A 43 -15.88 3.52 -5.18
N ALA A 44 -14.69 3.40 -5.77
CA ALA A 44 -13.50 2.87 -5.10
C ALA A 44 -13.12 3.68 -3.86
N ILE A 45 -13.15 5.02 -3.95
CA ILE A 45 -12.91 5.90 -2.80
C ILE A 45 -13.99 5.70 -1.73
N GLY A 46 -15.27 5.61 -2.13
CA GLY A 46 -16.36 5.37 -1.19
C GLY A 46 -16.23 4.03 -0.47
N ASP A 47 -15.89 2.97 -1.19
CA ASP A 47 -15.64 1.63 -0.63
C ASP A 47 -14.43 1.61 0.30
N LEU A 48 -13.33 2.27 -0.10
CA LEU A 48 -12.13 2.40 0.73
C LEU A 48 -12.46 3.16 2.03
N GLN A 49 -13.18 4.27 1.95
CA GLN A 49 -13.57 5.05 3.12
C GLN A 49 -14.55 4.29 4.03
N ALA A 50 -15.51 3.55 3.44
CA ALA A 50 -16.47 2.77 4.22
C ALA A 50 -15.80 1.58 4.94
N ALA A 51 -14.89 0.88 4.26
CA ALA A 51 -14.24 -0.30 4.81
C ALA A 51 -13.07 0.05 5.75
N ALA A 52 -12.20 0.98 5.34
CA ALA A 52 -10.95 1.34 6.02
C ALA A 52 -11.01 2.70 6.76
N GLY A 53 -12.17 3.35 6.83
CA GLY A 53 -12.34 4.63 7.51
C GLY A 53 -12.08 4.63 9.02
N PRO A 54 -12.57 3.64 9.79
CA PRO A 54 -12.25 3.55 11.21
C PRO A 54 -10.76 3.31 11.47
N ASP A 55 -10.20 3.95 12.51
CA ASP A 55 -8.77 3.83 12.86
C ASP A 55 -8.34 2.41 13.27
N THR A 56 -9.31 1.53 13.53
CA THR A 56 -9.13 0.11 13.91
C THR A 56 -9.17 -0.83 12.70
N ARG A 57 -8.78 -0.35 11.53
CA ARG A 57 -8.75 -1.11 10.28
C ARG A 57 -7.31 -1.32 9.83
N ILE A 58 -7.07 -2.50 9.27
CA ILE A 58 -5.78 -2.85 8.68
C ILE A 58 -6.01 -3.39 7.27
N THR A 59 -5.16 -2.96 6.34
CA THR A 59 -5.11 -3.46 4.97
C THR A 59 -4.01 -4.49 4.83
N ALA A 60 -4.25 -5.49 4.00
CA ALA A 60 -3.23 -6.45 3.59
C ALA A 60 -3.54 -6.99 2.20
N THR A 61 -2.51 -7.44 1.51
CA THR A 61 -2.64 -8.13 0.22
C THR A 61 -3.16 -9.54 0.44
N ALA A 62 -3.88 -10.08 -0.54
CA ALA A 62 -4.39 -11.45 -0.47
C ALA A 62 -3.28 -12.50 -0.34
N SER A 63 -2.06 -12.21 -0.79
CA SER A 63 -0.88 -13.06 -0.60
C SER A 63 -0.58 -13.47 0.85
N VAL A 64 -1.16 -12.78 1.84
CA VAL A 64 -1.06 -13.18 3.26
C VAL A 64 -1.84 -14.46 3.58
N LEU A 65 -2.75 -14.89 2.71
CA LEU A 65 -3.61 -16.06 2.91
C LEU A 65 -3.06 -17.29 2.18
N ASP A 66 -3.10 -18.43 2.87
CA ASP A 66 -2.79 -19.73 2.29
C ASP A 66 -3.83 -20.10 1.22
N GLY A 67 -3.39 -20.65 0.09
CA GLY A 67 -4.30 -21.10 -0.98
C GLY A 67 -4.83 -19.99 -1.90
N THR A 68 -4.36 -18.76 -1.74
CA THR A 68 -4.71 -17.64 -2.64
C THR A 68 -4.38 -17.99 -4.09
N ASP A 69 -5.34 -17.74 -4.99
CA ASP A 69 -5.14 -17.92 -6.42
C ASP A 69 -4.09 -16.95 -6.95
N ALA A 70 -3.21 -17.42 -7.84
CA ALA A 70 -2.11 -16.62 -8.38
C ALA A 70 -2.58 -15.34 -9.09
N SER A 71 -3.82 -15.31 -9.61
CA SER A 71 -4.38 -14.12 -10.25
C SER A 71 -4.91 -13.05 -9.28
N LYS A 72 -4.94 -13.36 -7.97
CA LYS A 72 -5.53 -12.51 -6.92
C LYS A 72 -4.56 -12.11 -5.83
N THR A 73 -3.31 -12.56 -5.83
CA THR A 73 -2.30 -12.26 -4.81
C THR A 73 -2.18 -10.78 -4.43
N ASN A 74 -2.31 -9.87 -5.41
CA ASN A 74 -2.11 -8.43 -5.25
C ASN A 74 -3.39 -7.63 -4.93
N ILE A 75 -4.55 -8.27 -4.75
CA ILE A 75 -5.77 -7.55 -4.32
C ILE A 75 -5.68 -7.21 -2.84
N VAL A 76 -6.28 -6.10 -2.43
CA VAL A 76 -6.25 -5.62 -1.05
C VAL A 76 -7.52 -5.96 -0.31
N GLY A 77 -7.38 -6.58 0.85
CA GLY A 77 -8.45 -6.82 1.81
C GLY A 77 -8.39 -5.82 2.97
N VAL A 78 -9.52 -5.68 3.65
CA VAL A 78 -9.61 -4.92 4.89
C VAL A 78 -10.05 -5.84 6.02
N TRP A 79 -9.32 -5.79 7.13
CA TRP A 79 -9.63 -6.50 8.36
C TRP A 79 -9.85 -5.51 9.51
N GLU A 80 -10.69 -5.90 10.44
CA GLU A 80 -10.75 -5.28 11.76
C GLU A 80 -9.60 -5.77 12.61
N SER A 81 -8.92 -4.83 13.25
CA SER A 81 -7.84 -5.15 14.16
C SER A 81 -8.38 -5.83 15.42
N ARG A 82 -7.57 -6.74 15.95
CA ARG A 82 -7.87 -7.39 17.21
C ARG A 82 -7.10 -6.71 18.34
N LYS A 83 -7.85 -6.19 19.31
CA LYS A 83 -7.27 -5.82 20.60
C LYS A 83 -7.02 -7.08 21.42
N PHE A 84 -5.87 -7.08 22.07
CA PHE A 84 -5.55 -8.09 23.05
C PHE A 84 -6.18 -7.70 24.39
N ASP A 85 -7.11 -8.54 24.87
CA ASP A 85 -7.81 -8.34 26.13
C ASP A 85 -7.11 -9.11 27.24
N SER A 86 -6.74 -8.41 28.30
CA SER A 86 -6.07 -8.98 29.45
C SER A 86 -6.96 -9.84 30.34
N SER A 87 -8.26 -9.64 30.24
CA SER A 87 -9.25 -10.40 30.99
C SER A 87 -9.69 -11.68 30.26
N ASN A 88 -9.47 -11.74 28.95
CA ASN A 88 -9.81 -12.89 28.11
C ASN A 88 -8.65 -13.20 27.15
N LEU A 89 -7.69 -13.98 27.66
CA LEU A 89 -6.51 -14.39 26.91
C LEU A 89 -6.92 -15.19 25.66
N PRO A 90 -6.36 -14.88 24.47
CA PRO A 90 -6.63 -15.66 23.27
C PRO A 90 -6.13 -17.10 23.46
N THR A 91 -7.01 -18.06 23.18
CA THR A 91 -6.66 -19.50 23.14
C THR A 91 -5.95 -19.84 21.83
N ALA A 92 -5.46 -21.07 21.67
CA ALA A 92 -4.92 -21.51 20.38
C ALA A 92 -5.96 -21.38 19.25
N GLU A 93 -7.25 -21.62 19.56
CA GLU A 93 -8.37 -21.47 18.62
C GLU A 93 -8.58 -20.02 18.18
N SER A 94 -8.25 -19.04 19.04
CA SER A 94 -8.29 -17.62 18.69
C SER A 94 -7.37 -17.24 17.53
N TYR A 95 -6.38 -18.07 17.19
CA TYR A 95 -5.48 -17.88 16.06
C TYR A 95 -5.83 -18.78 14.86
N SER A 96 -6.92 -19.54 14.95
CA SER A 96 -7.46 -20.33 13.85
C SER A 96 -7.87 -19.44 12.66
N GLN A 97 -7.88 -20.00 11.46
CA GLN A 97 -8.28 -19.27 10.26
C GLN A 97 -9.76 -18.81 10.32
N SER A 98 -10.62 -19.56 11.01
CA SER A 98 -12.04 -19.20 11.18
C SER A 98 -12.26 -17.96 12.07
N ASP A 99 -11.47 -17.80 13.13
CA ASP A 99 -11.56 -16.61 13.99
C ASP A 99 -10.88 -15.39 13.34
N LYS A 100 -9.93 -15.62 12.43
CA LYS A 100 -9.34 -14.54 11.63
C LYS A 100 -10.32 -14.05 10.56
N SER A 101 -11.08 -14.97 9.96
CA SER A 101 -12.07 -14.62 8.94
C SER A 101 -13.26 -13.84 9.49
N SER A 102 -13.61 -14.00 10.77
CA SER A 102 -14.66 -13.17 11.39
C SER A 102 -14.33 -11.68 11.43
N ASN A 103 -13.04 -11.33 11.39
CA ASN A 103 -12.57 -9.95 11.39
C ASN A 103 -12.40 -9.39 9.97
N PHE A 104 -12.52 -10.24 8.95
CA PHE A 104 -12.51 -9.79 7.56
C PHE A 104 -13.74 -8.92 7.28
N LYS A 105 -13.55 -7.83 6.52
CA LYS A 105 -14.64 -6.93 6.16
C LYS A 105 -14.97 -7.01 4.68
N LYS A 106 -13.98 -6.78 3.82
CA LYS A 106 -14.20 -6.66 2.37
C LYS A 106 -12.89 -6.68 1.58
N TRP A 107 -12.92 -7.22 0.37
CA TRP A 107 -11.92 -7.04 -0.68
C TRP A 107 -12.21 -5.76 -1.46
N LEU A 108 -11.20 -4.89 -1.62
CA LEU A 108 -11.32 -3.61 -2.31
C LEU A 108 -11.15 -3.75 -3.83
N VAL A 109 -11.97 -4.60 -4.44
CA VAL A 109 -11.98 -4.88 -5.87
C VAL A 109 -13.41 -4.93 -6.38
N SER A 110 -13.64 -4.48 -7.61
CA SER A 110 -14.95 -4.58 -8.24
C SER A 110 -15.26 -6.02 -8.64
N HIS A 111 -16.50 -6.43 -8.43
CA HIS A 111 -16.98 -7.75 -8.83
C HIS A 111 -18.45 -7.64 -9.28
N PRO A 112 -18.90 -8.38 -10.32
CA PRO A 112 -20.30 -8.37 -10.78
C PRO A 112 -21.30 -8.70 -9.67
N GLU A 113 -20.89 -9.55 -8.73
CA GLU A 113 -21.60 -9.87 -7.49
C GLU A 113 -20.86 -9.26 -6.30
N PRO A 114 -21.34 -8.14 -5.71
CA PRO A 114 -20.64 -7.47 -4.63
C PRO A 114 -20.51 -8.29 -3.35
N GLU A 115 -21.47 -9.17 -3.07
CA GLU A 115 -21.52 -10.00 -1.86
C GLU A 115 -20.34 -10.98 -1.78
N SER A 116 -19.80 -11.44 -2.93
CA SER A 116 -18.64 -12.34 -2.91
C SER A 116 -17.40 -11.66 -2.34
N THR A 117 -17.25 -10.35 -2.54
CA THR A 117 -16.10 -9.58 -2.03
C THR A 117 -16.12 -9.41 -0.51
N LEU A 118 -17.23 -9.70 0.16
CA LEU A 118 -17.36 -9.69 1.62
C LEU A 118 -16.86 -10.99 2.25
N ASN A 119 -16.61 -12.03 1.46
CA ASN A 119 -16.09 -13.31 1.92
C ASN A 119 -14.59 -13.42 1.65
N GLN A 120 -13.84 -13.90 2.63
CA GLN A 120 -12.39 -14.06 2.52
C GLN A 120 -11.98 -15.08 1.45
N GLU A 121 -12.76 -16.15 1.30
CA GLU A 121 -12.60 -17.23 0.30
C GLU A 121 -12.60 -16.73 -1.15
N PHE A 122 -13.05 -15.48 -1.39
CA PHE A 122 -12.94 -14.85 -2.70
C PHE A 122 -11.49 -14.83 -3.24
N ALA A 123 -10.48 -14.71 -2.38
CA ALA A 123 -9.07 -14.76 -2.76
C ALA A 123 -8.62 -16.13 -3.31
N GLU A 124 -9.24 -17.20 -2.85
CA GLU A 124 -8.95 -18.59 -3.28
C GLU A 124 -9.73 -18.97 -4.54
N SER A 125 -10.85 -18.29 -4.80
CA SER A 125 -11.61 -18.54 -6.02
C SER A 125 -10.81 -18.15 -7.26
N GLY A 126 -10.96 -18.93 -8.33
CA GLY A 126 -10.27 -18.69 -9.60
C GLY A 126 -10.63 -17.35 -10.27
N PRO A 127 -9.95 -17.02 -11.37
CA PRO A 127 -10.23 -15.81 -12.13
C PRO A 127 -11.64 -15.85 -12.73
N LEU A 128 -12.26 -14.66 -12.85
CA LEU A 128 -13.47 -14.48 -13.64
C LEU A 128 -13.24 -14.81 -15.13
N ALA A 129 -14.32 -15.14 -15.83
CA ALA A 129 -14.31 -15.31 -17.28
C ALA A 129 -13.82 -14.02 -17.97
N GLU A 130 -13.19 -14.15 -19.14
CA GLU A 130 -12.55 -13.03 -19.85
C GLU A 130 -13.51 -11.90 -20.21
N ASP A 131 -14.77 -12.21 -20.48
CA ASP A 131 -15.83 -11.25 -20.78
C ASP A 131 -16.34 -10.49 -19.53
N GLN A 132 -15.98 -10.96 -18.33
CA GLN A 132 -16.42 -10.41 -17.05
C GLN A 132 -15.29 -9.70 -16.28
N ARG A 133 -14.09 -9.58 -16.84
CA ARG A 133 -12.95 -8.93 -16.19
C ARG A 133 -12.20 -7.97 -17.10
N VAL A 134 -11.48 -7.05 -16.50
CA VAL A 134 -10.55 -6.16 -17.19
C VAL A 134 -9.25 -6.07 -16.41
N ALA A 135 -8.11 -6.06 -17.11
CA ALA A 135 -6.82 -5.82 -16.50
C ALA A 135 -6.72 -4.33 -16.15
N LEU A 136 -6.61 -4.03 -14.85
CA LEU A 136 -6.39 -2.69 -14.34
C LEU A 136 -4.89 -2.41 -14.20
N VAL A 137 -4.12 -3.45 -13.84
CA VAL A 137 -2.68 -3.51 -14.05
C VAL A 137 -2.45 -4.58 -15.10
N PRO A 138 -1.96 -4.24 -16.31
CA PRO A 138 -1.73 -5.21 -17.36
C PRO A 138 -0.50 -6.06 -17.07
N GLU A 139 -0.52 -7.30 -17.56
CA GLU A 139 0.68 -8.14 -17.58
C GLU A 139 1.72 -7.49 -18.50
N PHE A 140 2.93 -7.30 -17.98
CA PHE A 140 4.04 -6.78 -18.77
C PHE A 140 5.25 -7.68 -18.60
N LYS A 141 5.65 -8.31 -19.70
CA LYS A 141 6.85 -9.16 -19.74
C LYS A 141 8.06 -8.31 -20.13
N THR A 142 9.05 -8.25 -19.25
CA THR A 142 10.37 -7.72 -19.55
C THR A 142 11.37 -8.86 -19.72
N ALA A 143 12.59 -8.53 -20.13
CA ALA A 143 13.68 -9.50 -20.20
C ALA A 143 14.08 -10.07 -18.83
N SER A 144 13.73 -9.38 -17.74
CA SER A 144 14.14 -9.72 -16.37
C SER A 144 12.99 -10.14 -15.45
N GLY A 145 11.74 -10.09 -15.90
CA GLY A 145 10.60 -10.59 -15.13
C GLY A 145 9.25 -10.25 -15.76
N THR A 146 8.18 -10.56 -15.03
CA THR A 146 6.81 -10.28 -15.44
C THR A 146 6.11 -9.49 -14.36
N ILE A 147 5.37 -8.45 -14.73
CA ILE A 147 4.42 -7.80 -13.84
C ILE A 147 3.16 -8.66 -13.78
N ASP A 148 2.81 -9.13 -12.60
CA ASP A 148 1.58 -9.89 -12.41
C ASP A 148 0.35 -8.99 -12.64
N PRO A 149 -0.59 -9.40 -13.50
CA PRO A 149 -1.77 -8.60 -13.80
C PRO A 149 -2.71 -8.52 -12.58
N VAL A 150 -3.32 -7.35 -12.40
CA VAL A 150 -4.40 -7.18 -11.41
C VAL A 150 -5.69 -6.96 -12.14
N TRP A 151 -6.64 -7.86 -11.90
CA TRP A 151 -7.93 -7.88 -12.56
C TRP A 151 -9.01 -7.21 -11.71
N GLY A 152 -9.88 -6.44 -12.34
CA GLY A 152 -11.14 -5.99 -11.76
C GLY A 152 -12.31 -6.64 -12.49
N GLY A 153 -13.33 -7.07 -11.75
CA GLY A 153 -14.57 -7.57 -12.32
C GLY A 153 -15.41 -6.45 -12.91
N LEU A 154 -15.96 -6.67 -14.11
CA LEU A 154 -16.79 -5.71 -14.83
C LEU A 154 -18.20 -5.66 -14.25
N VAL A 155 -18.53 -4.54 -13.60
CA VAL A 155 -19.87 -4.31 -13.06
C VAL A 155 -20.72 -3.56 -14.09
N PRO A 156 -21.82 -4.15 -14.59
CA PRO A 156 -22.67 -3.51 -15.59
C PRO A 156 -23.49 -2.37 -14.97
N LEU A 157 -23.50 -1.22 -15.62
CA LEU A 157 -24.32 -0.08 -15.23
C LEU A 157 -25.77 -0.30 -15.67
N LYS A 158 -26.69 -0.32 -14.70
CA LYS A 158 -28.13 -0.37 -14.95
C LYS A 158 -28.63 1.05 -15.21
N GLY A 159 -28.62 1.49 -16.46
CA GLY A 159 -29.03 2.84 -16.84
C GLY A 159 -29.36 3.01 -18.32
N LYS A 160 -29.73 4.24 -18.73
CA LYS A 160 -30.03 4.58 -20.14
C LYS A 160 -28.80 4.53 -21.05
N LEU A 161 -27.61 4.65 -20.48
CA LEU A 161 -26.34 4.53 -21.19
C LEU A 161 -25.72 3.18 -20.86
N PRO A 162 -25.55 2.28 -21.85
CA PRO A 162 -24.89 1.01 -21.62
C PRO A 162 -23.41 1.22 -21.32
N GLY A 163 -22.88 0.47 -20.36
CA GLY A 163 -21.48 0.49 -19.99
C GLY A 163 -21.21 -0.35 -18.76
N SER A 164 -19.93 -0.61 -18.50
CA SER A 164 -19.46 -1.27 -17.29
C SER A 164 -18.35 -0.46 -16.67
N TYR A 165 -18.12 -0.67 -15.38
CA TYR A 165 -16.99 -0.11 -14.66
C TYR A 165 -16.25 -1.22 -13.91
N ALA A 166 -14.98 -0.99 -13.63
CA ALA A 166 -14.17 -1.85 -12.78
C ALA A 166 -13.14 -1.00 -12.03
N TYR A 167 -12.78 -1.41 -10.82
CA TYR A 167 -11.74 -0.80 -10.02
C TYR A 167 -11.04 -1.86 -9.17
N THR A 168 -9.83 -1.52 -8.73
CA THR A 168 -9.08 -2.22 -7.70
C THR A 168 -8.35 -1.17 -6.89
N VAL A 169 -8.20 -1.41 -5.61
CA VAL A 169 -7.37 -0.59 -4.74
C VAL A 169 -6.09 -1.38 -4.44
N LEU A 170 -4.95 -0.72 -4.59
CA LEU A 170 -3.64 -1.28 -4.27
C LEU A 170 -3.12 -0.60 -2.99
N ASP A 171 -2.43 -1.37 -2.17
CA ASP A 171 -1.82 -0.88 -0.95
C ASP A 171 -0.36 -0.54 -1.23
N GLU A 172 -0.02 0.74 -1.12
CA GLU A 172 1.36 1.20 -1.28
C GLU A 172 2.16 1.08 0.04
N GLY A 173 1.47 0.90 1.18
CA GLY A 173 2.08 0.75 2.50
C GLY A 173 2.82 -0.58 2.70
N VAL A 174 2.49 -1.60 1.91
CA VAL A 174 3.17 -2.91 1.92
C VAL A 174 4.42 -2.95 1.02
N LYS A 175 4.62 -1.92 0.19
CA LYS A 175 5.72 -1.84 -0.78
C LYS A 175 6.95 -1.17 -0.19
N ALA A 176 8.13 -1.55 -0.68
CA ALA A 176 9.38 -0.90 -0.32
C ALA A 176 9.46 0.50 -0.93
N ARG A 177 9.57 1.53 -0.09
CA ARG A 177 9.80 2.90 -0.56
C ARG A 177 11.20 3.05 -1.13
N ILE A 178 11.30 3.41 -2.40
CA ILE A 178 12.60 3.57 -3.08
C ILE A 178 13.16 4.99 -3.02
N ASP A 179 12.33 5.99 -2.78
CA ASP A 179 12.66 7.42 -2.78
C ASP A 179 13.29 7.90 -1.45
N ALA A 180 13.41 7.01 -0.47
CA ALA A 180 13.92 7.32 0.86
C ALA A 180 15.45 7.48 0.85
N GLY A 181 15.90 8.74 0.85
CA GLY A 181 17.31 9.11 1.04
C GLY A 181 17.63 9.48 2.48
N PHE A 182 18.92 9.50 2.81
CA PHE A 182 19.42 10.00 4.09
C PHE A 182 20.51 11.05 3.86
N ARG A 183 20.76 11.86 4.89
CA ARG A 183 21.94 12.73 4.95
C ARG A 183 22.80 12.22 6.09
N PRO A 184 24.00 11.67 5.82
CA PRO A 184 24.91 11.35 6.91
C PRO A 184 25.24 12.64 7.69
N PRO A 185 25.35 12.57 9.01
CA PRO A 185 25.73 13.74 9.80
C PRO A 185 27.13 14.23 9.40
N GLU A 186 27.28 15.52 9.11
CA GLU A 186 28.57 16.17 8.86
C GLU A 186 29.29 16.43 10.21
N GLY A 187 29.76 15.36 10.84
CA GLY A 187 30.51 15.39 12.10
C GLY A 187 29.67 15.23 13.37
N ASP A 188 30.24 15.60 14.51
CA ASP A 188 29.70 15.28 15.85
C ASP A 188 28.79 16.38 16.44
N ARG A 189 28.29 17.31 15.62
CA ARG A 189 27.40 18.36 16.15
C ARG A 189 26.09 17.72 16.55
N VAL A 190 25.62 18.04 17.76
CA VAL A 190 24.37 17.50 18.33
C VAL A 190 23.17 17.70 17.41
N GLY A 191 23.12 18.81 16.66
CA GLY A 191 22.07 19.05 15.67
C GLY A 191 22.07 18.08 14.49
N ASP A 192 23.23 17.65 14.03
CA ASP A 192 23.37 16.72 12.90
C ASP A 192 23.06 15.28 13.33
N VAL A 193 23.44 14.91 14.55
CA VAL A 193 23.05 13.64 15.18
C VAL A 193 21.54 13.60 15.44
N ALA A 194 20.95 14.69 15.95
CA ALA A 194 19.51 14.77 16.15
C ALA A 194 18.74 14.69 14.82
N ALA A 195 19.24 15.32 13.76
CA ALA A 195 18.66 15.22 12.42
C ALA A 195 18.74 13.78 11.89
N SER A 196 19.86 13.08 12.07
CA SER A 196 20.01 11.69 11.62
C SER A 196 19.12 10.72 12.39
N LEU A 197 18.94 10.91 13.71
CA LEU A 197 17.97 10.16 14.52
C LEU A 197 16.52 10.42 14.12
N GLY A 198 16.23 11.58 13.52
CA GLY A 198 14.93 11.93 12.97
C GLY A 198 14.69 11.40 11.55
N THR A 199 15.72 10.91 10.86
CA THR A 199 15.54 10.32 9.52
C THR A 199 14.85 8.96 9.63
N GLY A 200 13.78 8.77 8.85
CA GLY A 200 13.05 7.51 8.84
C GLY A 200 13.92 6.34 8.40
N VAL A 201 13.65 5.16 8.95
CA VAL A 201 14.37 3.93 8.60
C VAL A 201 14.19 3.65 7.11
N ARG A 202 15.31 3.62 6.37
CA ARG A 202 15.33 3.26 4.95
C ARG A 202 15.29 1.74 4.80
N PRO A 203 14.40 1.16 3.98
CA PRO A 203 14.52 -0.25 3.60
C PRO A 203 15.78 -0.47 2.76
N ASP A 204 16.52 -1.55 3.00
CA ASP A 204 17.72 -1.88 2.22
C ASP A 204 17.34 -2.41 0.83
N ILE A 205 16.99 -1.48 -0.07
CA ILE A 205 16.49 -1.74 -1.44
C ILE A 205 17.52 -2.53 -2.26
N ALA A 206 18.81 -2.37 -1.98
CA ALA A 206 19.87 -3.09 -2.68
C ALA A 206 19.82 -4.61 -2.46
N ARG A 207 19.04 -5.10 -1.48
CA ARG A 207 18.79 -6.53 -1.27
C ARG A 207 17.75 -7.10 -2.22
N ILE A 208 16.98 -6.26 -2.89
CA ILE A 208 16.00 -6.70 -3.89
C ILE A 208 16.78 -7.04 -5.17
N PRO A 209 16.65 -8.27 -5.70
CA PRO A 209 17.33 -8.66 -6.93
C PRO A 209 17.05 -7.67 -8.07
N GLY A 210 18.10 -7.23 -8.76
CA GLY A 210 18.03 -6.24 -9.84
C GLY A 210 18.13 -4.77 -9.39
N LEU A 211 18.06 -4.50 -8.07
CA LEU A 211 18.19 -3.15 -7.50
C LEU A 211 19.49 -2.93 -6.73
N GLU A 212 20.50 -3.80 -6.92
CA GLU A 212 21.77 -3.77 -6.18
C GLU A 212 22.54 -2.45 -6.36
N LYS A 213 22.27 -1.74 -7.46
CA LYS A 213 22.86 -0.43 -7.77
C LYS A 213 22.26 0.71 -6.95
N ILE A 214 21.08 0.54 -6.38
CA ILE A 214 20.44 1.52 -5.46
C ILE A 214 20.96 1.25 -4.04
N ASP A 215 22.28 1.31 -3.89
CA ASP A 215 22.98 1.04 -2.64
C ASP A 215 22.85 2.18 -1.62
N TRP A 216 23.65 2.13 -0.55
CA TRP A 216 23.68 3.20 0.44
C TRP A 216 24.23 4.52 -0.14
N LYS A 217 25.16 4.48 -1.10
CA LYS A 217 25.73 5.69 -1.73
C LYS A 217 24.70 6.38 -2.61
N ALA A 218 23.94 5.61 -3.39
CA ALA A 218 22.86 6.14 -4.22
C ALA A 218 21.76 6.86 -3.39
N ALA A 219 21.67 6.59 -2.09
CA ALA A 219 20.72 7.25 -1.19
C ALA A 219 21.31 8.34 -0.31
N ASP A 220 22.61 8.57 -0.41
CA ASP A 220 23.26 9.68 0.27
C ASP A 220 22.94 10.98 -0.46
N LEU A 221 22.03 11.76 0.14
CA LEU A 221 21.56 13.04 -0.39
C LEU A 221 22.59 14.18 -0.25
N SER A 222 23.74 13.94 0.41
CA SER A 222 24.84 14.90 0.47
C SER A 222 25.67 14.92 -0.82
N LEU A 223 25.60 13.85 -1.62
CA LEU A 223 26.32 13.74 -2.88
C LEU A 223 25.68 14.66 -3.93
N ALA A 224 26.47 15.54 -4.55
CA ALA A 224 25.99 16.54 -5.51
C ALA A 224 25.26 15.92 -6.72
N ASP A 225 25.68 14.72 -7.14
CA ASP A 225 25.09 14.00 -8.29
C ASP A 225 23.93 13.08 -7.89
N ASN A 226 23.44 13.16 -6.65
CA ASN A 226 22.33 12.33 -6.19
C ASN A 226 21.03 12.65 -6.95
N LEU A 227 20.42 11.66 -7.60
CA LEU A 227 19.16 11.79 -8.34
C LEU A 227 17.95 11.20 -7.60
N LEU A 228 18.13 10.66 -6.40
CA LEU A 228 17.08 9.97 -5.64
C LEU A 228 15.89 10.88 -5.34
N HIS A 229 16.16 12.14 -4.97
CA HIS A 229 15.13 13.15 -4.71
C HIS A 229 14.26 13.49 -5.93
N LYS A 230 14.64 13.08 -7.14
CA LYS A 230 13.87 13.29 -8.38
C LYS A 230 12.96 12.11 -8.73
N VAL A 231 13.00 11.04 -7.93
CA VAL A 231 12.18 9.84 -8.15
C VAL A 231 10.78 10.07 -7.57
N GLY A 232 9.87 10.55 -8.41
CA GLY A 232 8.46 10.80 -8.02
C GLY A 232 7.47 9.75 -8.51
N SER A 233 7.90 8.85 -9.40
CA SER A 233 7.05 7.83 -10.03
C SER A 233 7.82 6.54 -10.30
N HIS A 234 7.09 5.45 -10.53
CA HIS A 234 7.68 4.18 -10.93
C HIS A 234 8.55 4.33 -12.20
N ALA A 235 8.10 5.07 -13.23
CA ALA A 235 8.89 5.32 -14.44
C ALA A 235 10.24 6.02 -14.14
N THR A 236 10.24 7.01 -13.25
CA THR A 236 11.48 7.69 -12.83
C THR A 236 12.39 6.81 -11.98
N GLY A 237 11.86 5.82 -11.26
CA GLY A 237 12.65 4.82 -10.55
C GLY A 237 13.48 3.95 -11.50
N GLY A 238 12.88 3.49 -12.59
CA GLY A 238 13.61 2.78 -13.66
C GLY A 238 14.68 3.63 -14.34
N LEU A 239 14.44 4.94 -14.49
CA LEU A 239 15.44 5.88 -15.01
C LEU A 239 16.60 6.11 -14.03
N LEU A 240 16.33 6.19 -12.72
CA LEU A 240 17.36 6.23 -11.69
C LEU A 240 18.25 5.00 -11.78
N LEU A 241 17.66 3.79 -11.80
CA LEU A 241 18.42 2.55 -11.89
C LEU A 241 19.34 2.54 -13.12
N LYS A 242 18.83 3.00 -14.27
CA LYS A 242 19.62 3.14 -15.50
C LYS A 242 20.78 4.13 -15.34
N SER A 243 20.56 5.26 -14.67
CA SER A 243 21.61 6.26 -14.42
C SER A 243 22.75 5.72 -13.53
N LEU A 244 22.44 4.77 -12.65
CA LEU A 244 23.39 4.08 -11.77
C LEU A 244 24.08 2.88 -12.46
N GLY A 245 23.84 2.68 -13.77
CA GLY A 245 24.43 1.59 -14.56
C GLY A 245 23.70 0.26 -14.43
N GLY A 246 22.47 0.24 -13.90
CA GLY A 246 21.56 -0.91 -13.94
C GLY A 246 20.70 -0.95 -15.22
N LEU A 247 19.86 -1.97 -15.35
CA LEU A 247 18.92 -2.08 -16.47
C LEU A 247 17.54 -1.60 -16.03
N SER A 248 16.95 -0.63 -16.72
CA SER A 248 15.58 -0.17 -16.43
C SER A 248 14.52 -1.28 -16.52
N GLY A 249 14.83 -2.35 -17.27
CA GLY A 249 13.98 -3.53 -17.38
C GLY A 249 13.84 -4.30 -16.08
N ASP A 250 14.84 -4.25 -15.20
CA ASP A 250 14.86 -4.97 -13.91
C ASP A 250 13.95 -4.30 -12.88
N TYR A 251 13.68 -3.01 -13.06
CA TYR A 251 12.79 -2.25 -12.21
C TYR A 251 11.30 -2.49 -12.51
N SER A 252 10.96 -2.78 -13.77
CA SER A 252 9.55 -2.84 -14.21
C SER A 252 8.77 -4.00 -13.55
N PRO A 253 9.32 -5.22 -13.41
CA PRO A 253 8.64 -6.32 -12.71
C PRO A 253 8.29 -6.01 -11.25
N LEU A 254 9.06 -5.12 -10.60
CA LEU A 254 8.92 -4.78 -9.18
C LEU A 254 7.81 -3.76 -8.89
N TYR A 255 6.82 -3.64 -9.77
CA TYR A 255 5.70 -2.71 -9.63
C TYR A 255 4.87 -2.96 -8.35
N HIS A 256 4.73 -4.22 -7.95
CA HIS A 256 4.02 -4.61 -6.72
C HIS A 256 4.91 -4.57 -5.48
N ASP A 257 6.25 -4.56 -5.64
CA ASP A 257 7.21 -4.61 -4.54
C ASP A 257 7.76 -3.23 -4.15
N THR A 258 7.73 -2.27 -5.07
CA THR A 258 8.37 -0.95 -4.90
C THR A 258 7.38 0.20 -5.05
N THR A 259 7.60 1.25 -4.27
CA THR A 259 6.81 2.48 -4.37
C THR A 259 7.67 3.73 -4.19
N THR A 260 7.17 4.85 -4.71
CA THR A 260 7.72 6.20 -4.46
C THR A 260 6.83 6.99 -3.51
N THR A 261 5.75 6.39 -3.00
CA THR A 261 4.81 7.05 -2.10
C THR A 261 4.21 6.00 -1.19
N ALA A 262 4.62 6.02 0.07
CA ALA A 262 3.89 5.39 1.15
C ALA A 262 3.69 6.44 2.24
N LEU A 263 2.43 6.69 2.56
CA LEU A 263 1.98 7.60 3.60
C LEU A 263 1.09 6.81 4.54
N GLY A 264 1.33 6.94 5.84
CA GLY A 264 0.52 6.34 6.88
C GLY A 264 0.13 7.40 7.89
N LEU A 265 -1.06 7.23 8.49
CA LEU A 265 -1.44 8.00 9.66
C LEU A 265 -0.89 7.29 10.90
N PHE A 266 -0.47 8.06 11.91
CA PHE A 266 -0.05 7.50 13.20
C PHE A 266 -1.29 7.13 14.01
N THR A 267 -2.05 6.13 13.57
CA THR A 267 -3.23 5.63 14.29
C THR A 267 -2.87 4.51 15.27
N ASP A 268 -3.55 4.46 16.41
CA ASP A 268 -3.57 3.30 17.29
C ASP A 268 -4.60 2.31 16.74
N VAL A 269 -4.11 1.35 15.97
CA VAL A 269 -4.97 0.35 15.34
C VAL A 269 -5.64 -0.55 16.38
N ALA A 270 -5.10 -0.72 17.59
CA ALA A 270 -5.67 -1.61 18.61
C ALA A 270 -6.80 -0.94 19.42
N ASN A 271 -6.64 0.34 19.80
CA ASN A 271 -7.62 1.06 20.63
C ASN A 271 -8.45 2.09 19.85
N GLY A 272 -8.04 2.44 18.63
CA GLY A 272 -8.58 3.56 17.85
C GLY A 272 -7.95 4.90 18.26
N GLY A 273 -8.07 5.90 17.38
CA GLY A 273 -7.48 7.23 17.58
C GLY A 273 -6.02 7.32 17.13
N LEU A 274 -5.35 8.42 17.48
CA LEU A 274 -3.95 8.67 17.14
C LEU A 274 -3.00 8.11 18.20
N LYS A 275 -1.82 7.64 17.78
CA LYS A 275 -0.72 7.28 18.66
C LYS A 275 -0.33 8.49 19.50
N GLN A 276 -0.07 8.24 20.78
CA GLN A 276 0.34 9.28 21.72
C GLN A 276 1.82 9.62 21.55
N ASP A 277 2.14 10.91 21.49
CA ASP A 277 3.52 11.38 21.47
C ASP A 277 4.14 11.33 22.87
N MET A 278 5.27 10.65 22.99
CA MET A 278 6.02 10.49 24.24
C MET A 278 7.11 11.56 24.43
N ASN A 279 7.35 12.44 23.45
CA ASN A 279 8.43 13.42 23.54
C ASN A 279 8.30 14.36 24.74
N SER A 280 7.08 14.80 25.08
CA SER A 280 6.86 15.71 26.21
C SER A 280 7.22 15.08 27.56
N ILE A 281 6.91 13.79 27.75
CA ILE A 281 7.24 13.08 28.99
C ILE A 281 8.72 12.70 29.05
N LEU A 282 9.32 12.32 27.92
CA LEU A 282 10.72 11.92 27.84
C LEU A 282 11.68 13.12 27.95
N ASN A 283 11.31 14.30 27.43
CA ASN A 283 12.13 15.51 27.53
C ASN A 283 12.02 16.25 28.87
N GLY A 284 11.06 15.89 29.72
CA GLY A 284 10.95 16.45 31.06
C GLY A 284 12.21 16.23 31.91
N SER A 285 12.46 17.12 32.88
CA SER A 285 13.53 16.95 33.88
C SER A 285 13.21 15.87 34.90
N THR A 286 11.91 15.57 35.09
CA THR A 286 11.41 14.55 35.99
C THR A 286 10.22 13.84 35.38
N LEU A 287 10.10 12.53 35.61
CA LEU A 287 8.93 11.76 35.24
C LEU A 287 7.71 12.20 36.08
N PRO A 288 6.55 12.53 35.48
CA PRO A 288 5.36 12.92 36.23
C PRO A 288 4.88 11.81 37.18
N SER A 289 4.26 12.20 38.30
CA SER A 289 3.84 11.27 39.37
C SER A 289 2.89 10.15 38.90
N ALA A 290 2.10 10.41 37.86
CA ALA A 290 1.24 9.40 37.23
C ALA A 290 2.02 8.23 36.60
N TYR A 291 3.29 8.43 36.25
CA TYR A 291 4.14 7.45 35.56
C TYR A 291 5.33 6.97 36.41
N SER A 292 5.56 7.55 37.60
CA SER A 292 6.70 7.21 38.45
C SER A 292 6.42 6.14 39.53
N GLY A 293 5.18 5.66 39.62
CA GLY A 293 4.80 4.63 40.59
C GLY A 293 5.41 3.25 40.30
N LEU A 294 5.59 2.42 41.34
CA LEU A 294 6.12 1.05 41.23
C LEU A 294 5.31 0.14 40.29
N ASN A 295 4.03 0.46 40.10
CA ASN A 295 3.09 -0.24 39.22
C ASN A 295 2.84 0.50 37.89
N ALA A 296 3.53 1.61 37.63
CA ALA A 296 3.45 2.32 36.36
C ALA A 296 4.28 1.57 35.30
N ARG A 297 3.66 0.57 34.68
CA ARG A 297 4.23 -0.22 33.58
C ARG A 297 3.79 0.34 32.24
N LEU A 298 4.64 0.23 31.23
CA LEU A 298 4.31 0.65 29.86
C LEU A 298 3.19 -0.24 29.29
N TYR A 299 3.26 -1.53 29.58
CA TYR A 299 2.26 -2.53 29.24
C TYR A 299 2.03 -3.43 30.44
N SER A 300 0.79 -3.86 30.68
CA SER A 300 0.47 -4.92 31.62
C SER A 300 0.66 -6.26 30.90
N ALA A 301 1.90 -6.71 30.73
CA ALA A 301 2.22 -7.82 29.83
C ALA A 301 1.78 -9.19 30.38
N HIS A 302 1.64 -9.35 31.69
CA HIS A 302 1.32 -10.66 32.24
C HIS A 302 -0.14 -11.07 32.21
N LEU A 303 -1.11 -10.17 32.36
CA LEU A 303 -2.54 -10.51 32.14
C LEU A 303 -3.00 -11.82 32.84
N GLY A 304 -2.40 -12.14 33.98
CA GLY A 304 -2.63 -13.39 34.72
C GLY A 304 -1.77 -14.61 34.35
N TYR A 305 -0.87 -14.53 33.36
CA TYR A 305 0.15 -15.56 33.11
C TYR A 305 1.06 -15.68 34.34
N PRO A 306 1.16 -16.86 34.99
CA PRO A 306 2.08 -17.06 36.08
C PRO A 306 3.50 -17.07 35.51
N VAL A 307 4.19 -15.93 35.61
CA VAL A 307 5.66 -16.01 35.62
C VAL A 307 5.98 -16.78 36.87
N VAL A 308 6.71 -17.87 36.71
CA VAL A 308 7.46 -18.44 37.83
C VAL A 308 8.39 -17.33 38.27
N SER A 309 7.95 -16.55 39.25
CA SER A 309 8.78 -15.56 39.91
C SER A 309 9.81 -16.36 40.68
N ASP A 310 10.87 -16.77 40.01
CA ASP A 310 12.09 -17.06 40.72
C ASP A 310 12.42 -15.75 41.45
N ALA A 311 12.40 -15.81 42.78
CA ALA A 311 12.35 -14.65 43.68
C ALA A 311 13.61 -13.75 43.63
N VAL A 312 14.41 -13.86 42.58
CA VAL A 312 15.70 -13.21 42.36
C VAL A 312 15.67 -12.31 41.11
N SER A 313 14.76 -12.53 40.16
CA SER A 313 14.62 -11.71 38.94
C SER A 313 13.21 -11.11 38.87
N GLY A 314 13.12 -9.81 39.16
CA GLY A 314 11.86 -9.05 39.12
C GLY A 314 11.13 -9.17 37.78
N GLN A 315 9.82 -8.92 37.80
CA GLN A 315 8.98 -8.86 36.60
C GLN A 315 9.70 -8.07 35.49
N GLY A 316 10.05 -8.74 34.39
CA GLY A 316 10.80 -8.17 33.26
C GLY A 316 10.02 -7.14 32.43
N GLU A 317 8.95 -6.58 32.98
CA GLU A 317 8.11 -5.60 32.31
C GLU A 317 8.76 -4.22 32.35
N PRO A 318 8.96 -3.57 31.19
CA PRO A 318 9.55 -2.24 31.15
C PRO A 318 8.66 -1.23 31.90
N SER A 319 9.23 -0.60 32.92
CA SER A 319 8.58 0.51 33.62
C SER A 319 8.80 1.82 32.87
N TRP A 320 7.88 2.77 33.06
CA TRP A 320 8.04 4.13 32.55
C TRP A 320 9.34 4.79 33.04
N ALA A 321 9.77 4.45 34.26
CA ALA A 321 11.05 4.92 34.82
C ALA A 321 12.27 4.36 34.06
N GLN A 322 12.25 3.09 33.64
CA GLN A 322 13.36 2.51 32.87
C GLN A 322 13.51 3.19 31.50
N ILE A 323 12.40 3.47 30.82
CA ILE A 323 12.41 4.14 29.52
C ILE A 323 12.83 5.60 29.68
N PHE A 324 12.34 6.29 30.71
CA PHE A 324 12.76 7.66 31.02
C PHE A 324 14.27 7.75 31.31
N ASN A 325 14.82 6.79 32.06
CA ASN A 325 16.26 6.70 32.31
C ASN A 325 17.05 6.41 31.03
N PHE A 326 16.56 5.49 30.19
CA PHE A 326 17.16 5.21 28.89
C PHE A 326 17.18 6.47 28.01
N ALA A 327 16.04 7.14 27.85
CA ALA A 327 15.95 8.39 27.08
C ALA A 327 16.86 9.48 27.64
N SER A 328 16.96 9.59 28.98
CA SER A 328 17.83 10.57 29.64
C SER A 328 19.33 10.29 29.43
N ALA A 329 19.72 9.04 29.13
CA ALA A 329 21.11 8.71 28.79
C ALA A 329 21.54 9.21 27.41
N TYR A 330 20.58 9.55 26.53
CA TYR A 330 20.82 10.05 25.17
C TYR A 330 20.38 11.52 24.99
N LYS A 331 20.08 12.23 26.08
CA LYS A 331 19.95 13.69 26.11
C LYS A 331 21.33 14.34 26.16
#